data_AF-A0A6I5CB78-F1
#
_entry.id   AF-A0A6I5CB78-F1
#
_cell.length_a   1.000
_cell.length_b   1.000
_cell.length_c   1.000
_cell.angle_alpha   90.00
_cell.angle_beta   90.00
_cell.angle_gamma   90.00
#
_symmetry.space_group_name_H-M   'P 1'
#
loop_
_entity.id
_entity.type
_entity.pdbx_description
1 polymer ?
#
loop_
_entity_poly.entity_id
_entity_poly.type
_entity_poly.pdbx_seq_one_letter_code
_entity_poly.pdbx_strand_id
1 'polypeptide(L)'
;AGAGPGADSGYGPATVGGNTRVTDAQRARAEGRSPIIDPGMQPAGLTALLGLLLAGAAEVGTYALLVPLVVLQAVTAAGWFRLNGMWPARQGIALAFAGALVSDAAVLGAGRAHAPAAILGTLGVWVLLSLVLQLRSHAEPDERMYGLMATVASAALAILATGYLGAGADAVAVGAVAVAAAVVARAL
;
A
#
# COMPACT_ATOMS: atom_id res chain seq x y z
N ALA A 1 -42.81 50.06 25.58
CA ALA A 1 -41.40 50.05 25.14
C ALA A 1 -40.66 49.10 26.08
N GLY A 2 -40.28 47.88 25.70
CA GLY A 2 -39.27 47.47 24.70
C GLY A 2 -38.01 47.06 25.50
N ALA A 3 -37.29 45.95 25.32
CA ALA A 3 -37.22 44.86 24.36
C ALA A 3 -36.46 43.68 25.05
N GLY A 4 -36.69 42.42 24.65
CA GLY A 4 -35.63 41.38 24.74
C GLY A 4 -34.83 41.36 23.43
N PRO A 5 -33.81 40.51 23.21
CA PRO A 5 -33.18 39.46 24.04
C PRO A 5 -31.62 39.57 24.06
N GLY A 6 -30.92 38.59 24.66
CA GLY A 6 -29.46 38.45 24.47
C GLY A 6 -28.88 37.28 25.26
N ALA A 7 -28.82 36.10 24.65
CA ALA A 7 -28.14 34.93 25.18
C ALA A 7 -26.63 35.18 25.20
N ASP A 8 -26.01 35.06 26.37
CA ASP A 8 -24.54 35.08 26.53
C ASP A 8 -23.93 33.80 25.95
N SER A 9 -23.78 33.74 24.62
CA SER A 9 -22.86 32.81 23.96
C SER A 9 -21.43 33.33 24.16
N GLY A 10 -20.91 33.20 25.38
CA GLY A 10 -19.55 33.58 25.74
C GLY A 10 -18.55 32.51 25.31
N TYR A 11 -18.12 32.57 24.05
CA TYR A 11 -16.93 31.87 23.55
C TYR A 11 -15.73 32.21 24.46
N GLY A 12 -15.05 31.18 24.98
CA GLY A 12 -13.79 31.35 25.72
C GLY A 12 -12.68 31.94 24.84
N PRO A 13 -11.62 32.51 25.43
CA PRO A 13 -10.56 33.19 24.68
C PRO A 13 -9.96 32.26 23.63
N ALA A 14 -9.70 32.81 22.43
CA ALA A 14 -9.02 32.09 21.36
C ALA A 14 -7.62 31.68 21.83
N THR A 15 -7.47 30.45 22.29
CA THR A 15 -6.16 29.89 22.61
C THR A 15 -5.38 29.78 21.31
N VAL A 16 -4.37 30.64 21.16
CA VAL A 16 -3.36 30.58 20.09
C VAL A 16 -2.55 29.27 20.12
N GLY A 17 -2.69 28.49 21.20
CA GLY A 17 -2.37 27.06 21.20
C GLY A 17 -3.52 26.28 20.61
N GLY A 18 -3.64 26.26 19.28
CA GLY A 18 -4.52 25.29 18.62
C GLY A 18 -4.13 23.91 19.13
N ASN A 19 -5.10 23.12 19.63
CA ASN A 19 -4.87 21.73 20.02
C ASN A 19 -3.95 21.09 18.98
N THR A 20 -2.70 20.84 19.32
CA THR A 20 -1.84 19.99 18.51
C THR A 20 -2.65 18.71 18.38
N ARG A 21 -3.14 18.40 17.19
CA ARG A 21 -3.93 17.19 16.94
C ARG A 21 -2.98 16.03 17.18
N VAL A 22 -2.89 15.60 18.44
CA VAL A 22 -2.11 14.45 18.86
C VAL A 22 -2.71 13.27 18.11
N THR A 23 -1.92 12.64 17.25
CA THR A 23 -2.38 11.44 16.53
C THR A 23 -2.65 10.33 17.54
N ASP A 24 -3.51 9.37 17.20
CA ASP A 24 -3.82 8.26 18.12
C ASP A 24 -2.56 7.47 18.52
N ALA A 25 -1.56 7.40 17.63
CA ALA A 25 -0.26 6.81 17.91
C ALA A 25 0.56 7.63 18.92
N GLN A 26 0.54 8.97 18.83
CA GLN A 26 1.23 9.84 19.79
C GLN A 26 0.54 9.77 21.16
N ARG A 27 -0.79 9.68 21.19
CA ARG A 27 -1.57 9.49 22.42
C ARG A 27 -1.29 8.11 23.05
N ALA A 28 -1.32 7.04 22.26
CA ALA A 28 -0.99 5.70 22.72
C ALA A 28 0.42 5.64 23.31
N ARG A 29 1.42 6.29 22.68
CA ARG A 29 2.78 6.38 23.20
C ARG A 29 2.86 7.14 24.53
N ALA A 30 2.13 8.24 24.67
CA ALA A 30 2.05 9.01 25.91
C ALA A 30 1.38 8.21 27.04
N GLU A 31 0.45 7.31 26.70
CA GLU A 31 -0.24 6.41 27.63
C GLU A 31 0.52 5.08 27.87
N GLY A 32 1.74 4.93 27.35
CA GLY A 32 2.55 3.70 27.47
C GLY A 32 2.00 2.49 26.70
N ARG A 33 0.99 2.70 25.84
CA ARG A 33 0.39 1.68 24.97
C ARG A 33 1.19 1.53 23.68
N SER A 34 0.98 0.41 22.99
CA SER A 34 1.57 0.19 21.67
C SER A 34 1.15 1.33 20.71
N PRO A 35 2.11 1.98 20.00
CA PRO A 35 1.79 2.99 19.00
C PRO A 35 1.15 2.42 17.73
N ILE A 36 1.12 1.09 17.57
CA ILE A 36 0.51 0.41 16.43
C ILE A 36 -0.99 0.37 16.65
N ILE A 37 -1.72 1.10 15.79
CA ILE A 37 -3.18 1.13 15.79
C ILE A 37 -3.67 0.09 14.78
N ASP A 38 -4.58 -0.78 15.22
CA ASP A 38 -5.20 -1.73 14.31
C ASP A 38 -6.00 -1.00 13.23
N PRO A 39 -5.92 -1.45 11.97
CA PRO A 39 -6.47 -0.72 10.83
C PRO A 39 -8.01 -0.65 10.84
N GLY A 40 -8.69 -1.52 11.60
CA GLY A 40 -10.15 -1.53 11.76
C GLY A 40 -10.92 -2.21 10.61
N MET A 41 -12.26 -2.23 10.70
CA MET A 41 -13.13 -2.98 9.79
C MET A 41 -13.13 -2.46 8.35
N GLN A 42 -12.99 -1.15 8.13
CA GLN A 42 -13.05 -0.57 6.78
C GLN A 42 -11.91 -1.07 5.86
N PRO A 43 -10.61 -0.94 6.22
CA PRO A 43 -9.54 -1.49 5.39
C PRO A 43 -9.58 -3.01 5.32
N ALA A 44 -10.00 -3.71 6.38
CA ALA A 44 -10.22 -5.16 6.33
C ALA A 44 -11.26 -5.55 5.26
N GLY A 45 -12.39 -4.85 5.21
CA GLY A 45 -13.42 -5.05 4.20
C GLY A 45 -12.94 -4.77 2.77
N LEU A 46 -12.13 -3.73 2.58
CA LEU A 46 -11.53 -3.42 1.27
C LEU A 46 -10.52 -4.50 0.82
N THR A 47 -9.66 -4.98 1.72
CA THR A 47 -8.73 -6.08 1.42
C THR A 47 -9.49 -7.38 1.15
N ALA A 48 -10.56 -7.66 1.89
CA ALA A 48 -11.40 -8.83 1.66
C ALA A 48 -12.09 -8.77 0.29
N LEU A 49 -12.68 -7.62 -0.07
CA LEU A 49 -13.26 -7.41 -1.40
C LEU A 49 -12.23 -7.64 -2.50
N LEU A 50 -11.03 -7.08 -2.37
CA LEU A 50 -9.96 -7.25 -3.36
C LEU A 50 -9.52 -8.72 -3.47
N GLY A 51 -9.44 -9.44 -2.35
CA GLY A 51 -9.16 -10.88 -2.34
C GLY A 51 -10.24 -11.69 -3.05
N LEU A 52 -11.51 -11.39 -2.82
CA LEU A 52 -12.62 -12.05 -3.51
C LEU A 52 -12.65 -11.73 -5.01
N LEU A 53 -12.30 -10.50 -5.41
CA LEU A 53 -12.16 -10.13 -6.82
C LEU A 53 -11.02 -10.89 -7.50
N LEU A 54 -9.87 -11.04 -6.84
CA LEU A 54 -8.75 -11.85 -7.36
C LEU A 54 -9.16 -13.32 -7.52
N ALA A 55 -9.83 -13.90 -6.51
CA ALA A 55 -10.31 -15.27 -6.57
C ALA A 55 -11.30 -15.50 -7.72
N GLY A 56 -12.33 -14.65 -7.83
CA GLY A 56 -13.32 -14.76 -8.90
C GLY A 56 -12.73 -14.52 -10.29
N ALA A 57 -11.82 -13.55 -10.43
CA ALA A 57 -11.20 -13.24 -11.71
C ALA A 57 -10.22 -14.33 -12.19
N ALA A 58 -9.57 -15.05 -11.27
CA ALA A 58 -8.70 -16.17 -11.61
C ALA A 58 -9.45 -17.30 -12.33
N GLU A 59 -10.69 -17.59 -11.92
CA GLU A 59 -11.56 -18.59 -12.53
C GLU A 59 -12.07 -18.16 -13.93
N VAL A 60 -12.24 -16.86 -14.16
CA VAL A 60 -12.66 -16.33 -15.47
C VAL A 60 -11.52 -16.40 -16.47
N GLY A 61 -10.28 -16.17 -16.03
CA GLY A 61 -9.08 -16.36 -16.84
C GLY A 61 -8.03 -15.27 -16.63
N THR A 62 -6.85 -15.47 -17.22
CA THR A 62 -5.64 -14.64 -17.00
C THR A 62 -5.88 -13.14 -17.23
N TYR A 63 -6.59 -12.77 -18.29
CA TYR A 63 -6.83 -11.35 -18.61
C TYR A 63 -7.86 -10.71 -17.69
N ALA A 64 -8.82 -11.47 -17.16
CA ALA A 64 -9.73 -10.97 -16.14
C ALA A 64 -8.99 -10.74 -14.82
N LEU A 65 -8.09 -11.65 -14.45
CA LEU A 65 -7.24 -11.56 -13.25
C LEU A 65 -6.34 -10.31 -13.23
N LEU A 66 -5.90 -9.83 -14.39
CA LEU A 66 -5.07 -8.62 -14.47
C LEU A 66 -5.75 -7.39 -13.86
N VAL A 67 -7.07 -7.25 -13.97
CA VAL A 67 -7.76 -6.05 -13.49
C VAL A 67 -7.62 -5.88 -11.97
N PRO A 68 -8.06 -6.84 -11.12
CA PRO A 68 -7.85 -6.73 -9.68
C PRO A 68 -6.37 -6.83 -9.28
N LEU A 69 -5.53 -7.52 -10.05
CA LEU A 69 -4.09 -7.59 -9.78
C LEU A 69 -3.41 -6.22 -9.93
N VAL A 70 -3.67 -5.50 -11.02
CA VAL A 70 -3.11 -4.16 -11.23
C VAL A 70 -3.60 -3.19 -10.18
N VAL A 71 -4.87 -3.31 -9.76
CA VAL A 71 -5.40 -2.54 -8.62
C VAL A 71 -4.63 -2.88 -7.34
N LEU A 72 -4.40 -4.17 -7.04
CA LEU A 72 -3.60 -4.61 -5.89
C LEU A 72 -2.19 -4.01 -5.92
N GLN A 73 -1.51 -4.07 -7.06
CA GLN A 73 -0.17 -3.52 -7.23
C GLN A 73 -0.14 -2.01 -7.02
N ALA A 74 -1.12 -1.28 -7.56
CA ALA A 74 -1.23 0.17 -7.41
C ALA A 74 -1.44 0.58 -5.94
N VAL A 75 -2.37 -0.08 -5.23
CA VAL A 75 -2.61 0.21 -3.81
C VAL A 75 -1.45 -0.24 -2.94
N THR A 76 -0.73 -1.30 -3.31
CA THR A 76 0.47 -1.76 -2.61
C THR A 76 1.59 -0.73 -2.74
N ALA A 77 1.85 -0.28 -3.96
CA ALA A 77 2.86 0.74 -4.23
C ALA A 77 2.53 2.06 -3.50
N ALA A 78 1.32 2.59 -3.70
CA ALA A 78 0.90 3.83 -3.05
C ALA A 78 0.82 3.71 -1.52
N GLY A 79 0.29 2.58 -1.03
CA GLY A 79 0.09 2.30 0.38
C GLY A 79 1.40 2.26 1.16
N TRP A 80 2.44 1.63 0.60
CA TRP A 80 3.75 1.56 1.25
C TRP A 80 4.37 2.95 1.49
N PHE A 81 4.36 3.82 0.48
CA PHE A 81 4.86 5.20 0.65
C PHE A 81 4.01 6.00 1.64
N ARG A 82 2.70 5.78 1.68
CA ARG A 82 1.81 6.42 2.67
C ARG A 82 2.13 5.97 4.09
N LEU A 83 2.39 4.68 4.30
CA LEU A 83 2.77 4.12 5.61
C LEU A 83 4.11 4.67 6.09
N ASN A 84 5.03 4.97 5.17
CA ASN A 84 6.32 5.60 5.45
C ASN A 84 6.24 7.13 5.56
N GLY A 85 5.05 7.74 5.54
CA GLY A 85 4.88 9.19 5.65
C GLY A 85 5.39 9.99 4.44
N MET A 86 5.72 9.31 3.33
CA MET A 86 6.30 9.91 2.14
C MET A 86 5.24 10.38 1.12
N TRP A 87 3.96 10.43 1.48
CA TRP A 87 2.91 10.82 0.54
C TRP A 87 2.91 12.34 0.26
N PRO A 88 2.86 12.81 -1.02
CA PRO A 88 2.80 12.04 -2.27
C PRO A 88 4.17 11.95 -2.97
N ALA A 89 4.96 10.90 -2.70
CA ALA A 89 6.20 10.56 -3.42
C ALA A 89 5.91 10.01 -4.82
N ARG A 90 5.40 10.89 -5.71
CA ARG A 90 4.87 10.53 -7.03
C ARG A 90 5.84 9.69 -7.86
N GLN A 91 7.13 10.04 -7.87
CA GLN A 91 8.15 9.33 -8.64
C GLN A 91 8.45 7.93 -8.10
N GLY A 92 8.57 7.77 -6.77
CA GLY A 92 8.80 6.47 -6.15
C GLY A 92 7.60 5.52 -6.34
N ILE A 93 6.38 6.05 -6.18
CA ILE A 93 5.15 5.28 -6.42
C ILE A 93 5.06 4.85 -7.89
N ALA A 94 5.30 5.77 -8.82
CA ALA A 94 5.29 5.47 -10.26
C ALA A 94 6.36 4.43 -10.62
N LEU A 95 7.56 4.54 -10.05
CA LEU A 95 8.64 3.58 -10.27
C LEU A 95 8.24 2.19 -9.73
N ALA A 96 7.76 2.09 -8.50
CA ALA A 96 7.35 0.82 -7.92
C ALA A 96 6.21 0.15 -8.72
N PHE A 97 5.21 0.92 -9.11
CA PHE A 97 4.09 0.43 -9.91
C PHE A 97 4.54 0.00 -11.32
N ALA A 98 5.42 0.77 -11.97
CA ALA A 98 5.98 0.40 -13.26
C ALA A 98 6.76 -0.92 -13.21
N GLY A 99 7.46 -1.20 -12.10
CA GLY A 99 8.14 -2.48 -11.90
C GLY A 99 7.16 -3.65 -11.90
N ALA A 100 6.01 -3.50 -11.24
CA ALA A 100 4.97 -4.53 -11.22
C ALA A 100 4.38 -4.77 -12.62
N LEU A 101 4.06 -3.72 -13.36
CA LEU A 101 3.55 -3.83 -14.74
C LEU A 101 4.57 -4.48 -15.69
N VAL A 102 5.86 -4.15 -15.53
CA VAL A 102 6.94 -4.79 -16.30
C VAL A 102 7.03 -6.28 -15.96
N SER A 103 6.87 -6.64 -14.67
CA SER A 103 6.88 -8.04 -14.26
C SER A 103 5.69 -8.80 -14.84
N ASP A 104 4.49 -8.23 -14.82
CA ASP A 104 3.30 -8.82 -15.43
C ASP A 104 3.51 -9.05 -16.93
N ALA A 105 4.01 -8.04 -17.65
CA ALA A 105 4.31 -8.15 -19.07
C ALA A 105 5.37 -9.23 -19.34
N ALA A 106 6.40 -9.34 -18.51
CA ALA A 106 7.44 -10.36 -18.62
C ALA A 106 6.87 -11.78 -18.41
N VAL A 107 6.00 -11.98 -17.42
CA VAL A 107 5.34 -13.28 -17.20
C VAL A 107 4.39 -13.63 -18.33
N LEU A 108 3.61 -12.67 -18.83
CA LEU A 108 2.71 -12.88 -19.97
C LEU A 108 3.48 -13.21 -21.26
N GLY A 109 4.62 -12.55 -21.49
CA GLY A 109 5.45 -12.78 -22.68
C GLY A 109 6.27 -14.07 -22.63
N ALA A 110 6.83 -14.42 -21.47
CA ALA A 110 7.62 -15.63 -21.29
C ALA A 110 6.76 -16.89 -21.05
N GLY A 111 5.54 -16.70 -20.56
CA GLY A 111 4.63 -17.78 -20.17
C GLY A 111 4.81 -18.24 -18.71
N ARG A 112 3.76 -18.84 -18.17
CA ARG A 112 3.65 -19.22 -16.75
C ARG A 112 4.80 -20.11 -16.24
N ALA A 113 5.32 -21.00 -17.08
CA ALA A 113 6.44 -21.90 -16.73
C ALA A 113 7.72 -21.14 -16.36
N HIS A 114 7.89 -19.91 -16.87
CA HIS A 114 9.04 -19.06 -16.60
C HIS A 114 8.73 -17.94 -15.59
N ALA A 115 7.56 -17.97 -14.94
CA ALA A 115 7.13 -16.90 -14.05
C ALA A 115 8.13 -16.59 -12.91
N PRO A 116 8.71 -17.57 -12.19
CA PRO A 116 9.71 -17.28 -11.15
C PRO A 116 10.93 -16.54 -11.70
N ALA A 117 11.43 -16.95 -12.87
CA ALA A 117 12.60 -16.31 -13.50
C ALA A 117 12.27 -14.89 -13.97
N ALA A 118 11.09 -14.66 -14.54
CA ALA A 118 10.64 -13.34 -14.97
C ALA A 118 10.47 -12.38 -13.76
N ILE A 119 9.89 -12.86 -12.66
CA ILE A 119 9.71 -12.06 -11.44
C ILE A 119 11.06 -11.72 -10.80
N LEU A 120 11.94 -12.71 -10.62
CA LEU A 120 13.28 -12.50 -10.05
C LEU A 120 14.16 -11.60 -10.92
N GLY A 121 14.11 -11.77 -12.25
CA GLY A 121 14.79 -10.88 -13.19
C GLY A 121 14.30 -9.44 -13.08
N THR A 122 12.98 -9.24 -12.99
CA THR A 122 12.38 -7.90 -12.81
C THR A 122 12.81 -7.28 -11.48
N LEU A 123 12.76 -8.04 -10.37
CA LEU A 123 13.24 -7.59 -9.05
C LEU A 123 14.70 -7.14 -9.10
N GLY A 124 15.59 -7.95 -9.69
CA GLY A 124 17.01 -7.61 -9.82
C GLY A 124 17.23 -6.31 -10.59
N VAL A 125 16.56 -6.15 -11.73
CA VAL A 125 16.65 -4.91 -12.54
C VAL A 125 16.13 -3.70 -11.76
N TRP A 126 15.01 -3.83 -11.05
CA TRP A 126 14.42 -2.72 -10.31
C TRP A 126 15.23 -2.30 -9.08
N VAL A 127 15.86 -3.25 -8.40
CA VAL A 127 16.80 -2.97 -7.31
C VAL A 127 18.01 -2.21 -7.85
N LEU A 128 18.63 -2.68 -8.93
CA LEU A 128 19.76 -1.99 -9.56
C LEU A 128 19.39 -0.58 -10.03
N LEU A 129 18.21 -0.43 -10.66
CA LEU A 129 17.70 0.86 -11.09
C LEU A 129 17.50 1.81 -9.91
N SER A 130 16.89 1.34 -8.81
CA SER A 130 16.69 2.13 -7.59
C SER A 130 18.01 2.58 -6.98
N LEU A 131 19.02 1.70 -6.94
CA LEU A 131 20.37 2.03 -6.48
C LEU A 131 21.02 3.10 -7.37
N VAL A 132 20.96 2.95 -8.69
CA VAL A 132 21.51 3.94 -9.63
C VAL A 132 20.84 5.29 -9.45
N LEU A 133 19.52 5.33 -9.31
CA LEU A 133 18.78 6.57 -9.05
C LEU A 133 19.21 7.21 -7.72
N GLN A 134 19.42 6.42 -6.67
CA GLN A 134 19.85 6.93 -5.38
C GLN A 134 21.28 7.48 -5.41
N LEU A 135 22.19 6.82 -6.12
CA LEU A 135 23.58 7.29 -6.29
C LEU A 135 23.65 8.63 -7.05
N ARG A 136 22.67 8.92 -7.92
CA ARG A 136 22.56 10.19 -8.65
C ARG A 136 21.84 11.29 -7.87
N SER A 137 21.21 10.96 -6.74
CA SER A 137 20.50 11.94 -5.91
C SER A 137 21.48 12.82 -5.13
N HIS A 138 21.10 14.08 -4.92
CA HIS A 138 21.88 15.06 -4.16
C HIS A 138 21.33 15.27 -2.73
N ALA A 139 20.41 14.43 -2.27
CA ALA A 139 19.80 14.53 -0.93
C ALA A 139 20.82 14.24 0.19
N GLU A 140 20.48 14.41 1.46
CA GLU A 140 21.39 14.00 2.55
C GLU A 140 21.43 12.46 2.67
N PRO A 141 22.55 11.84 3.10
CA PRO A 141 22.71 10.37 3.12
C PRO A 141 21.58 9.61 3.82
N ASP A 142 21.08 10.13 4.94
CA ASP A 142 20.00 9.49 5.70
C ASP A 142 18.67 9.51 4.94
N GLU A 143 18.36 10.63 4.29
CA GLU A 143 17.18 10.75 3.41
C GLU A 143 17.30 9.82 2.22
N ARG A 144 18.51 9.68 1.65
CA ARG A 144 18.77 8.74 0.56
C ARG A 144 18.53 7.30 0.98
N MET A 145 19.05 6.90 2.14
CA MET A 145 18.91 5.54 2.63
C MET A 145 17.44 5.23 2.94
N TYR A 146 16.72 6.16 3.55
CA TYR A 146 15.30 6.01 3.82
C TYR A 146 14.48 5.90 2.53
N GLY A 147 14.71 6.80 1.57
CA GLY A 147 14.05 6.77 0.26
C GLY A 147 14.35 5.51 -0.53
N LEU A 148 15.57 5.01 -0.49
CA LEU A 148 15.99 3.76 -1.13
C LEU A 148 15.23 2.57 -0.54
N MET A 149 15.25 2.42 0.79
CA MET A 149 14.59 1.30 1.45
C MET A 149 13.08 1.31 1.20
N ALA A 150 12.45 2.49 1.27
CA ALA A 150 11.04 2.65 0.96
C ALA A 150 10.72 2.26 -0.49
N THR A 151 11.54 2.72 -1.45
CA THR A 151 11.31 2.46 -2.88
C THR A 151 11.55 1.00 -3.25
N VAL A 152 12.63 0.38 -2.76
CA VAL A 152 12.94 -1.02 -3.02
C VAL A 152 11.88 -1.94 -2.41
N ALA A 153 11.48 -1.72 -1.15
CA ALA A 153 10.44 -2.53 -0.51
C ALA A 153 9.09 -2.37 -1.22
N SER A 154 8.70 -1.13 -1.56
CA SER A 154 7.47 -0.87 -2.31
C SER A 154 7.46 -1.58 -3.66
N ALA A 155 8.55 -1.48 -4.41
CA ALA A 155 8.68 -2.13 -5.72
C ALA A 155 8.66 -3.64 -5.58
N ALA A 156 9.39 -4.20 -4.61
CA ALA A 156 9.44 -5.64 -4.38
C ALA A 156 8.06 -6.21 -4.04
N LEU A 157 7.32 -5.58 -3.13
CA LEU A 157 5.97 -6.01 -2.76
C LEU A 157 5.01 -5.95 -3.96
N ALA A 158 5.07 -4.88 -4.75
CA ALA A 158 4.23 -4.73 -5.94
C ALA A 158 4.59 -5.78 -7.03
N ILE A 159 5.89 -6.00 -7.29
CA ILE A 159 6.38 -6.99 -8.26
C ILE A 159 6.04 -8.43 -7.82
N LEU A 160 6.15 -8.74 -6.53
CA LEU A 160 5.82 -10.08 -6.04
C LEU A 160 4.34 -10.45 -6.23
N ALA A 161 3.45 -9.45 -6.29
CA ALA A 161 2.03 -9.70 -6.61
C ALA A 161 1.84 -10.34 -8.00
N THR A 162 2.76 -10.13 -8.95
CA THR A 162 2.77 -10.84 -10.24
C THR A 162 2.77 -12.36 -10.10
N GLY A 163 3.17 -12.90 -8.94
CA GLY A 163 3.04 -14.32 -8.61
C GLY A 163 1.63 -14.89 -8.79
N TYR A 164 0.58 -14.06 -8.68
CA TYR A 164 -0.80 -14.47 -8.99
C TYR A 164 -0.97 -14.92 -10.46
N LEU A 165 -0.25 -14.34 -11.42
CA LEU A 165 -0.24 -14.79 -12.82
C LEU A 165 0.56 -16.09 -13.01
N GLY A 166 1.58 -16.29 -12.18
CA GLY A 166 2.42 -17.47 -12.15
C GLY A 166 1.74 -18.71 -11.55
N ALA A 167 0.70 -18.52 -10.76
CA ALA A 167 -0.02 -19.58 -10.07
C ALA A 167 -1.17 -20.18 -10.91
N GLY A 168 -1.64 -21.37 -10.51
CA GLY A 168 -2.89 -21.95 -11.00
C GLY A 168 -4.11 -21.28 -10.36
N ALA A 169 -5.26 -21.30 -11.04
CA ALA A 169 -6.48 -20.62 -10.60
C ALA A 169 -6.91 -21.04 -9.18
N ASP A 170 -6.93 -22.35 -8.90
CA ASP A 170 -7.26 -22.88 -7.57
C ASP A 170 -6.36 -22.31 -6.46
N ALA A 171 -5.06 -22.20 -6.73
CA ALA A 171 -4.11 -21.67 -5.75
C ALA A 171 -4.33 -20.17 -5.50
N VAL A 172 -4.63 -19.40 -6.56
CA VAL A 172 -5.00 -17.99 -6.45
C VAL A 172 -6.29 -17.83 -5.64
N ALA A 173 -7.33 -18.61 -5.99
CA ALA A 173 -8.63 -18.55 -5.34
C ALA A 173 -8.53 -18.89 -3.85
N VAL A 174 -7.90 -20.02 -3.51
CA VAL A 174 -7.72 -20.44 -2.10
C VAL A 174 -6.90 -19.41 -1.33
N GLY A 175 -5.78 -18.95 -1.89
CA GLY A 175 -4.92 -17.97 -1.23
C GLY A 175 -5.63 -16.64 -0.98
N ALA A 176 -6.33 -16.11 -1.99
CA ALA A 176 -7.01 -14.83 -1.90
C ALA A 176 -8.24 -14.88 -0.98
N VAL A 177 -9.01 -15.98 -1.00
CA VAL A 177 -10.13 -16.20 -0.07
C VAL A 177 -9.62 -16.38 1.36
N ALA A 178 -8.52 -17.11 1.57
CA ALA A 178 -7.91 -17.27 2.89
C ALA A 178 -7.46 -15.92 3.47
N VAL A 179 -6.83 -15.07 2.65
CA VAL A 179 -6.47 -13.70 3.06
C VAL A 179 -7.72 -12.90 3.40
N ALA A 180 -8.77 -12.95 2.57
CA ALA A 180 -10.03 -12.24 2.81
C ALA A 180 -10.69 -12.65 4.14
N ALA A 181 -10.75 -13.96 4.43
CA ALA A 181 -11.27 -14.46 5.69
C ALA A 181 -10.38 -14.05 6.88
N ALA A 182 -9.06 -14.14 6.75
CA ALA A 182 -8.12 -13.81 7.81
C ALA A 182 -8.14 -12.33 8.20
N VAL A 183 -8.21 -11.41 7.22
CA VAL A 183 -8.26 -9.96 7.53
C VAL A 183 -9.58 -9.56 8.19
N VAL A 184 -10.70 -10.17 7.81
CA VAL A 184 -12.00 -9.94 8.48
C VAL A 184 -11.97 -10.52 9.89
N ALA A 185 -11.52 -11.76 10.06
CA ALA A 185 -11.44 -12.40 11.36
C ALA A 185 -10.53 -11.63 12.33
N ARG A 186 -9.43 -11.05 11.85
CA ARG A 186 -8.54 -10.20 12.65
C ARG A 186 -9.20 -8.88 13.09
N ALA A 187 -10.18 -8.38 12.33
CA ALA A 187 -10.80 -7.08 12.58
C ALA A 187 -12.04 -7.14 13.48
N LEU A 188 -12.54 -8.35 13.76
CA LEU A 188 -13.62 -8.65 14.72
C LEU A 188 -13.07 -8.76 16.14
#